data_AF-A0AAW0BJ03-F1
#
_entry.id   AF-A0AAW0BJ03-F1
#
_cell.length_a   1.000
_cell.length_b   1.000
_cell.length_c   1.000
_cell.angle_alpha   90.00
_cell.angle_beta   90.00
_cell.angle_gamma   90.00
#
_symmetry.space_group_name_H-M   'P 1'
#
loop_
_entity.id
_entity.type
_entity.pdbx_description
1 polymer ?
#
loop_
_entity_poly.entity_id
_entity_poly.type
_entity_poly.pdbx_seq_one_letter_code
_entity_poly.pdbx_strand_id
1 'polypeptide(L)'
;MSFWSRDDYKGNISDLTTISDESANVLGFLEHQDGTLFTPTEIREVRKHAYQAFQTLLLEGIAPLTWSQADSKASNFFRKELLTFSPAIGLCKSNWKVDTLASLVYGQW
;
A
#
# COMPACT_ATOMS: atom_id res chain seq x y z
N MET A 1 -1.62 -21.52 1.61
CA MET A 1 -1.17 -20.11 1.72
C MET A 1 -2.35 -19.30 2.21
N SER A 2 -2.31 -18.79 3.44
CA SER A 2 -3.41 -17.98 3.98
C SER A 2 -3.36 -16.58 3.37
N PHE A 3 -4.33 -16.25 2.52
CA PHE A 3 -4.52 -14.90 2.02
C PHE A 3 -5.38 -14.15 3.02
N TRP A 4 -4.76 -13.28 3.80
CA TRP A 4 -5.43 -12.56 4.87
C TRP A 4 -6.44 -11.56 4.30
N SER A 5 -7.66 -11.54 4.85
CA SER A 5 -8.58 -10.43 4.65
C SER A 5 -8.17 -9.23 5.53
N ARG A 6 -8.64 -8.03 5.20
CA ARG A 6 -8.37 -6.82 6.00
C ARG A 6 -8.82 -6.99 7.46
N ASP A 7 -9.91 -7.73 7.66
CA ASP A 7 -10.49 -7.96 8.99
C ASP A 7 -9.69 -9.00 9.78
N ASP A 8 -9.21 -10.07 9.12
CA ASP A 8 -8.32 -11.06 9.75
C ASP A 8 -6.98 -10.43 10.18
N TYR A 9 -6.47 -9.49 9.39
CA TYR A 9 -5.21 -8.80 9.66
C TYR A 9 -5.32 -7.93 10.92
N LYS A 10 -6.39 -7.13 11.05
CA LYS A 10 -6.62 -6.28 12.24
C LYS A 10 -6.76 -7.09 13.54
N GLY A 11 -7.30 -8.30 13.47
CA GLY A 11 -7.48 -9.16 14.64
C GLY A 11 -6.20 -9.78 15.20
N ASN A 12 -5.08 -9.75 14.46
CA ASN A 12 -3.86 -10.50 14.79
C ASN A 12 -2.64 -9.59 15.10
N ILE A 13 -2.82 -8.26 15.06
CA ILE A 13 -1.74 -7.27 15.30
C ILE A 13 -1.83 -6.64 16.69
N SER A 14 -2.87 -6.95 17.47
CA SER A 14 -2.95 -6.51 18.87
C SER A 14 -1.74 -6.95 19.71
N ASP A 15 -0.97 -7.95 19.26
CA ASP A 15 0.25 -8.41 19.94
C ASP A 15 1.55 -7.75 19.43
N LEU A 16 1.55 -7.08 18.27
CA LEU A 16 2.75 -6.45 17.68
C LEU A 16 2.94 -4.98 18.10
N THR A 17 1.99 -4.39 18.82
CA THR A 17 2.04 -2.98 19.28
C THR A 17 3.04 -2.70 20.42
N THR A 18 3.92 -3.65 20.75
CA THR A 18 4.95 -3.46 21.81
C THR A 18 6.27 -2.90 21.26
N ILE A 19 6.40 -2.62 19.96
CA ILE A 19 7.57 -1.93 19.41
C ILE A 19 7.23 -0.47 19.16
N SER A 20 7.54 0.33 20.16
CA SER A 20 7.49 1.79 20.18
C SER A 20 8.45 2.41 19.16
N ASP A 21 7.92 3.19 18.20
CA ASP A 21 8.53 4.46 17.79
C ASP A 21 7.48 5.35 17.09
N GLU A 22 7.23 6.53 17.64
CA GLU A 22 6.15 7.45 17.28
C GLU A 22 6.41 8.29 16.01
N SER A 23 7.39 7.94 15.16
CA SER A 23 7.86 8.91 14.15
C SER A 23 8.00 8.41 12.72
N ALA A 24 7.48 7.23 12.38
CA ALA A 24 7.40 6.82 10.97
C ALA A 24 6.19 5.94 10.70
N ASN A 25 5.18 6.48 10.00
CA ASN A 25 4.80 5.90 8.71
C ASN A 25 4.64 4.36 8.65
N VAL A 26 4.07 3.73 9.69
CA VAL A 26 4.03 2.27 9.85
C VAL A 26 3.04 1.69 8.85
N LEU A 27 3.49 1.38 7.64
CA LEU A 27 2.79 0.52 6.70
C LEU A 27 2.92 -0.93 7.18
N GLY A 28 2.49 -1.19 8.43
CA GLY A 28 2.71 -2.46 9.12
C GLY A 28 2.08 -3.65 8.41
N PHE A 29 1.13 -3.39 7.50
CA PHE A 29 0.49 -4.38 6.63
C PHE A 29 1.30 -4.79 5.40
N LEU A 30 2.44 -4.15 5.15
CA LEU A 30 3.36 -4.57 4.10
C LEU A 30 4.29 -5.63 4.65
N GLU A 31 4.11 -6.84 4.14
CA GLU A 31 4.83 -8.03 4.53
C GLU A 31 5.15 -8.86 3.29
N HIS A 32 6.25 -9.61 3.36
CA HIS A 32 6.67 -10.58 2.37
C HIS A 32 5.85 -11.87 2.48
N GLN A 33 6.07 -12.81 1.55
CA GLN A 33 5.33 -14.08 1.50
C GLN A 33 5.52 -14.94 2.76
N ASP A 34 6.65 -14.81 3.43
CA ASP A 34 6.99 -15.51 4.66
C ASP A 34 6.40 -14.85 5.92
N GLY A 35 5.70 -13.73 5.77
CA GLY A 35 5.13 -12.94 6.86
C GLY A 35 6.13 -11.97 7.51
N THR A 36 7.34 -11.82 6.97
CA THR A 36 8.28 -10.80 7.45
C THR A 36 7.84 -9.41 6.99
N LEU A 37 7.88 -8.42 7.90
CA LEU A 37 7.50 -7.05 7.57
C LEU A 37 8.53 -6.41 6.63
N PHE A 38 8.05 -5.48 5.80
CA PHE A 38 8.94 -4.65 5.00
C PHE A 38 9.84 -3.81 5.89
N THR A 39 11.12 -3.77 5.55
CA THR A 39 12.10 -2.88 6.17
C THR A 39 11.77 -1.41 5.91
N PRO A 40 12.29 -0.47 6.71
CA PRO A 40 12.12 0.97 6.47
C PRO A 40 12.58 1.40 5.07
N THR A 41 13.64 0.77 4.55
CA THR A 41 14.16 1.03 3.20
C THR A 41 13.17 0.58 2.12
N GLU A 42 12.59 -0.61 2.25
CA GLU A 42 11.58 -1.12 1.32
C GLU A 42 10.31 -0.25 1.34
N ILE A 43 9.84 0.13 2.54
CA ILE A 43 8.73 1.06 2.71
C ILE A 43 9.00 2.39 1.98
N ARG A 44 10.22 2.91 2.08
CA ARG A 44 10.62 4.15 1.40
C ARG A 44 10.57 4.01 -0.13
N GLU A 45 11.08 2.92 -0.68
CA GLU A 45 11.05 2.70 -2.13
C GLU A 45 9.62 2.46 -2.64
N VAL A 46 8.78 1.73 -1.89
CA VAL A 46 7.35 1.57 -2.21
C VAL A 46 6.64 2.92 -2.26
N ARG A 47 6.86 3.79 -1.26
CA ARG A 47 6.30 5.15 -1.25
C ARG A 47 6.77 5.96 -2.45
N LYS A 48 8.07 5.94 -2.74
CA LYS A 48 8.64 6.64 -3.89
C LYS A 48 8.00 6.19 -5.20
N HIS A 49 7.77 4.89 -5.40
CA HIS A 49 7.06 4.41 -6.57
C HIS A 49 5.58 4.78 -6.58
N ALA A 50 4.90 4.77 -5.43
CA ALA A 50 3.53 5.26 -5.34
C ALA A 50 3.43 6.73 -5.79
N TYR A 51 4.35 7.58 -5.33
CA TYR A 51 4.45 9.00 -5.75
C TYR A 51 4.67 9.14 -7.25
N GLN A 52 5.55 8.31 -7.84
CA GLN A 52 5.76 8.30 -9.28
C GLN A 52 4.51 7.87 -10.04
N ALA A 53 3.78 6.86 -9.56
CA ALA A 53 2.52 6.45 -10.16
C ALA A 53 1.48 7.57 -10.11
N PHE A 54 1.37 8.29 -8.98
CA PHE A 54 0.47 9.45 -8.87
C PHE A 54 0.87 10.59 -9.81
N GLN A 55 2.17 10.85 -9.95
CA GLN A 55 2.67 11.83 -10.91
C GLN A 55 2.29 11.44 -12.35
N THR A 56 2.37 10.16 -12.71
CA THR A 56 1.93 9.69 -14.03
C THR A 56 0.44 9.88 -14.22
N LEU A 57 -0.39 9.54 -13.22
CA LEU A 57 -1.84 9.79 -13.27
C LEU A 57 -2.16 11.27 -13.48
N LEU A 58 -1.40 12.17 -12.84
CA LEU A 58 -1.56 13.62 -13.00
C LEU A 58 -1.21 14.07 -14.41
N LEU A 59 -0.07 13.60 -14.94
CA LEU A 59 0.37 13.91 -16.30
C LEU A 59 -0.60 13.39 -17.36
N GLU A 60 -1.25 12.25 -17.10
CA GLU A 60 -2.28 11.68 -17.96
C GLU A 60 -3.67 12.34 -17.79
N GLY A 61 -3.82 13.29 -16.87
CA GLY A 61 -5.10 13.98 -16.62
C GLY A 61 -6.18 13.10 -16.00
N ILE A 62 -5.78 12.02 -15.32
CA ILE A 62 -6.69 11.04 -14.68
C ILE A 62 -6.46 10.91 -13.18
N ALA A 63 -5.62 11.75 -12.60
CA ALA A 63 -5.47 11.83 -11.15
C ALA A 63 -6.78 12.33 -10.51
N PRO A 64 -7.34 11.62 -9.53
CA PRO A 64 -8.54 12.06 -8.83
C PRO A 64 -8.23 13.20 -7.85
N LEU A 65 -9.22 13.97 -7.40
CA LEU A 65 -8.98 14.98 -6.37
C LEU A 65 -8.64 14.35 -5.01
N THR A 66 -9.26 13.21 -4.70
CA THR A 66 -9.01 12.40 -3.52
C THR A 66 -8.98 10.94 -3.93
N TRP A 67 -8.18 10.10 -3.27
CA TRP A 67 -8.08 8.70 -3.66
C TRP A 67 -9.40 7.93 -3.53
N SER A 68 -10.28 8.32 -2.61
CA SER A 68 -11.63 7.76 -2.50
C SER A 68 -12.52 8.04 -3.71
N GLN A 69 -12.16 9.01 -4.55
CA GLN A 69 -12.83 9.36 -5.81
C GLN A 69 -12.08 8.82 -7.04
N ALA A 70 -11.05 7.98 -6.85
CA ALA A 70 -10.35 7.34 -7.94
C ALA A 70 -11.34 6.53 -8.79
N ASP A 71 -11.34 6.77 -10.10
CA ASP A 71 -12.08 5.93 -11.03
C ASP A 71 -11.40 4.57 -11.20
N SER A 72 -12.04 3.67 -11.96
CA SER A 72 -11.48 2.35 -12.21
C SER A 72 -10.18 2.41 -13.01
N LYS A 73 -10.00 3.40 -13.88
CA LYS A 73 -8.79 3.55 -14.70
C LYS A 73 -7.59 3.92 -13.84
N ALA A 74 -7.69 4.96 -13.02
CA ALA A 74 -6.66 5.41 -12.09
C ALA A 74 -6.32 4.33 -11.05
N SER A 75 -7.35 3.69 -10.48
CA SER A 75 -7.16 2.61 -9.51
C SER A 75 -6.44 1.41 -10.12
N ASN A 76 -6.83 0.98 -11.33
CA ASN A 76 -6.21 -0.15 -11.99
C ASN A 76 -4.78 0.15 -12.44
N PHE A 77 -4.51 1.37 -12.91
CA PHE A 77 -3.17 1.81 -13.24
C PHE A 77 -2.25 1.73 -12.02
N PHE A 78 -2.65 2.36 -10.91
CA PHE A 78 -1.86 2.37 -9.69
C PHE A 78 -1.60 0.96 -9.15
N ARG A 79 -2.64 0.12 -9.12
CA ARG A 79 -2.50 -1.28 -8.71
C ARG A 79 -1.50 -2.03 -9.58
N LYS A 80 -1.59 -1.88 -10.90
CA LYS A 80 -0.70 -2.55 -11.85
C LYS A 80 0.75 -2.12 -11.64
N GLU A 81 1.00 -0.82 -11.51
CA GLU A 81 2.36 -0.29 -11.29
C GLU A 81 2.98 -0.85 -10.01
N LEU A 82 2.25 -0.79 -8.89
CA LEU A 82 2.76 -1.25 -7.60
C LEU A 82 2.91 -2.76 -7.49
N LEU A 83 2.00 -3.53 -8.09
CA LEU A 83 2.14 -4.99 -8.14
C LEU A 83 3.26 -5.44 -9.07
N THR A 84 3.56 -4.66 -10.12
CA THR A 84 4.72 -4.91 -10.99
C THR A 84 6.02 -4.63 -10.25
N PHE A 85 6.07 -3.54 -9.47
CA PHE A 85 7.24 -3.20 -8.67
C PHE A 85 7.46 -4.16 -7.47
N SER A 86 6.40 -4.44 -6.71
CA SER A 86 6.46 -5.29 -5.52
C SER A 86 5.28 -6.26 -5.49
N PRO A 87 5.44 -7.45 -6.10
CA PRO A 87 4.40 -8.48 -6.12
C PRO A 87 3.95 -8.92 -4.72
N ALA A 88 4.83 -8.81 -3.72
CA ALA A 88 4.55 -9.16 -2.32
C ALA A 88 3.36 -8.36 -1.74
N ILE A 89 3.16 -7.11 -2.17
CA ILE A 89 2.02 -6.29 -1.72
C ILE A 89 0.69 -6.90 -2.19
N GLY A 90 0.70 -7.62 -3.31
CA GLY A 90 -0.44 -8.35 -3.87
C GLY A 90 -0.80 -9.63 -3.13
N LEU A 91 -0.02 -10.05 -2.13
CA LEU A 91 -0.30 -11.23 -1.31
C LEU A 91 -1.39 -10.90 -0.27
N CYS A 92 -2.58 -10.54 -0.77
CA CYS A 92 -3.75 -10.20 0.02
C CYS A 92 -5.03 -10.39 -0.79
N LYS A 93 -6.16 -10.58 -0.09
CA LYS A 93 -7.46 -10.72 -0.75
C LYS A 93 -7.89 -9.39 -1.38
N SER A 94 -8.31 -9.41 -2.64
CA SER A 94 -8.87 -8.24 -3.33
C SER A 94 -7.96 -6.99 -3.34
N ASN A 95 -6.63 -7.16 -3.30
CA ASN A 95 -5.66 -6.05 -3.32
C ASN A 95 -5.81 -5.02 -2.19
N TRP A 96 -6.40 -5.40 -1.04
CA TRP A 96 -6.71 -4.45 0.02
C TRP A 96 -5.47 -3.73 0.57
N LYS A 97 -4.28 -4.36 0.54
CA LYS A 97 -3.01 -3.73 0.94
C LYS A 97 -2.63 -2.59 0.00
N VAL A 98 -2.74 -2.80 -1.31
CA VAL A 98 -2.44 -1.78 -2.32
C VAL A 98 -3.42 -0.60 -2.21
N ASP A 99 -4.70 -0.87 -2.01
CA ASP A 99 -5.72 0.18 -1.88
C ASP A 99 -5.56 0.99 -0.58
N THR A 100 -5.17 0.31 0.50
CA THR A 100 -4.87 0.96 1.79
C THR A 100 -3.62 1.82 1.66
N LEU A 101 -2.57 1.31 1.03
CA LEU A 101 -1.35 2.07 0.72
C LEU A 101 -1.68 3.33 -0.05
N ALA A 102 -2.45 3.21 -1.14
CA ALA A 102 -2.85 4.34 -1.96
C ALA A 102 -3.57 5.42 -1.14
N SER A 103 -4.55 5.02 -0.34
CA SER A 103 -5.34 5.94 0.49
C SER A 103 -4.49 6.68 1.54
N LEU A 104 -3.48 6.02 2.11
CA LEU A 104 -2.58 6.61 3.10
C LEU A 104 -1.55 7.55 2.48
N VAL A 105 -1.05 7.20 1.30
CA VAL A 105 0.08 7.87 0.66
C VAL A 105 -0.40 9.02 -0.25
N TYR A 106 -1.56 8.89 -0.88
CA TYR A 106 -2.07 9.88 -1.83
C TYR A 106 -2.28 11.26 -1.20
N GLY A 107 -2.81 11.33 0.03
CA GLY A 107 -2.98 12.61 0.72
C GLY A 107 -1.67 13.26 1.21
N GLN A 108 -0.54 12.54 1.13
CA GLN A 108 0.80 13.03 1.46
C GLN A 108 1.62 13.42 0.23
N TRP A 109 1.16 13.07 -0.97
CA TRP A 109 1.74 13.46 -2.26
C TRP A 109 1.18 14.83 -2.67
#